data_AF-A0A699XKW3-F1
#
_entry.id   AF-A0A699XKW3-F1
#
_cell.length_a   1.000
_cell.length_b   1.000
_cell.length_c   1.000
_cell.angle_alpha   90.00
_cell.angle_beta   90.00
_cell.angle_gamma   90.00
#
_symmetry.space_group_name_H-M   'P 1'
#
loop_
_entity.id
_entity.type
_entity.pdbx_description
1 polymer ?
#
loop_
_entity_poly.entity_id
_entity_poly.type
_entity_poly.pdbx_seq_one_letter_code
_entity_poly.pdbx_strand_id
1 'polypeptide(L)'
;MDLFDFGDLRVDEALRQLLNSFRLPGESALIERIVTVFCEKYMKAVQPEQIVDVDAAFVLTYAIIMLNTDQYNPNVKTSNR
;
A
#
# COMPACT_ATOMS: atom_id res chain seq x y z
N MET A 1 -0.63 -1.18 13.78
CA MET A 1 0.08 -2.05 12.83
C MET A 1 0.40 -3.42 13.43
N ASP A 2 0.67 -3.51 14.74
CA ASP A 2 1.04 -4.80 15.35
C ASP A 2 -0.07 -5.85 15.45
N LEU A 3 -1.32 -5.47 15.21
CA LEU A 3 -2.47 -6.39 15.13
C LEU A 3 -2.63 -7.05 13.75
N PHE A 4 -1.84 -6.63 12.75
CA PHE A 4 -1.87 -7.21 11.42
C PHE A 4 -0.74 -8.24 11.28
N ASP A 5 -1.10 -9.42 10.82
CA ASP A 5 -0.17 -10.44 10.38
C ASP A 5 -0.08 -10.40 8.84
N PHE A 6 1.10 -10.03 8.35
CA PHE A 6 1.40 -9.93 6.92
C PHE A 6 2.24 -11.10 6.42
N GLY A 7 2.57 -12.09 7.28
CA GLY A 7 3.37 -13.24 6.90
C GLY A 7 2.79 -13.97 5.69
N ASP A 8 3.66 -14.36 4.76
CA ASP A 8 3.32 -15.06 3.51
C ASP A 8 2.36 -14.32 2.56
N LEU A 9 2.02 -13.05 2.83
CA LEU A 9 1.21 -12.24 1.94
C LEU A 9 2.07 -11.47 0.95
N ARG A 10 1.57 -11.31 -0.27
CA ARG A 10 2.10 -10.30 -1.18
C ARG A 10 1.74 -8.90 -0.68
N VAL A 11 2.48 -7.89 -1.13
CA VAL A 11 2.26 -6.49 -0.74
C VAL A 11 0.83 -6.02 -1.02
N ASP A 12 0.22 -6.44 -2.14
CA ASP A 12 -1.15 -6.05 -2.48
C ASP A 12 -2.21 -6.75 -1.61
N GLU A 13 -1.93 -7.96 -1.14
CA GLU A 13 -2.80 -8.71 -0.21
C GLU A 13 -2.72 -8.12 1.19
N ALA A 14 -1.51 -7.85 1.68
CA ALA A 14 -1.26 -7.17 2.96
C ALA A 14 -1.89 -5.76 2.98
N LEU A 15 -1.75 -5.01 1.88
CA LEU A 15 -2.36 -3.69 1.74
C LEU A 15 -3.89 -3.79 1.77
N ARG A 16 -4.49 -4.79 1.11
CA ARG A 16 -5.93 -5.02 1.14
C ARG A 16 -6.43 -5.34 2.55
N GLN A 17 -5.69 -6.16 3.31
CA GLN A 17 -6.02 -6.45 4.70
C GLN A 17 -6.03 -5.18 5.57
N LEU A 18 -5.04 -4.31 5.39
CA LEU A 18 -4.98 -3.01 6.06
C LEU A 18 -6.18 -2.12 5.69
N LEU A 19 -6.43 -1.92 4.40
CA LEU A 19 -7.47 -1.01 3.90
C LEU A 19 -8.91 -1.53 4.08
N ASN A 20 -9.08 -2.83 4.35
CA ASN A 20 -10.36 -3.38 4.77
C ASN A 20 -10.73 -3.01 6.21
N SER A 21 -9.74 -2.68 7.05
CA SER A 21 -9.96 -2.39 8.47
C SER A 21 -10.32 -0.94 8.76
N PHE A 22 -9.89 0.01 7.92
CA PHE A 22 -10.23 1.43 8.02
C PHE A 22 -10.14 2.14 6.67
N ARG A 23 -10.72 3.33 6.59
CA ARG A 23 -10.60 4.21 5.41
C ARG A 23 -9.42 5.15 5.59
N LEU A 24 -8.61 5.29 4.55
CA LEU A 24 -7.51 6.26 4.58
C LEU A 24 -8.04 7.68 4.83
N PRO A 25 -7.31 8.49 5.61
CA PRO A 25 -7.62 9.91 5.78
C PRO A 25 -7.45 10.67 4.45
N GLY A 26 -8.04 11.86 4.36
CA GLY A 26 -7.95 12.69 3.16
C GLY A 26 -6.64 13.50 3.08
N GLU A 27 -6.00 13.73 4.22
CA GLU A 27 -4.79 14.52 4.34
C GLU A 27 -3.56 13.71 3.86
N SER A 28 -2.85 14.23 2.87
CA SER A 28 -1.69 13.56 2.26
C SER A 28 -0.64 13.13 3.28
N ALA A 29 -0.30 14.01 4.23
CA ALA A 29 0.69 13.73 5.27
C ALA A 29 0.29 12.58 6.20
N LEU A 30 -1.01 12.34 6.41
CA LEU A 30 -1.48 11.22 7.22
C LEU A 30 -1.45 9.91 6.44
N ILE A 31 -1.80 9.94 5.15
CA ILE A 31 -1.67 8.77 4.25
C ILE A 31 -0.19 8.34 4.20
N GLU A 32 0.71 9.28 3.97
CA GLU A 32 2.15 9.04 3.94
C GLU A 32 2.62 8.32 5.21
N ARG A 33 2.26 8.85 6.38
CA ARG A 33 2.62 8.24 7.66
C ARG A 33 2.08 6.82 7.83
N ILE A 34 0.87 6.54 7.37
CA ILE A 34 0.28 5.20 7.43
C ILE A 34 1.04 4.24 6.50
N VAL A 35 1.33 4.67 5.27
CA VAL A 35 2.04 3.86 4.28
C VAL A 35 3.48 3.60 4.69
N THR A 36 4.19 4.58 5.28
CA THR A 36 5.55 4.38 5.82
C THR A 36 5.57 3.25 6.86
N VAL A 37 4.68 3.32 7.87
CA VAL A 37 4.65 2.30 8.92
C VAL A 37 4.18 0.94 8.37
N PHE A 38 3.31 0.94 7.35
CA PHE A 38 2.92 -0.29 6.64
C PHE A 38 4.13 -0.95 6.00
N CYS A 39 4.91 -0.20 5.23
CA CYS A 39 6.07 -0.71 4.51
C CYS A 39 7.15 -1.22 5.46
N GLU A 40 7.43 -0.50 6.55
CA GLU A 40 8.36 -0.96 7.59
C GLU A 40 7.90 -2.30 8.20
N LYS A 41 6.61 -2.42 8.52
CA LYS A 41 6.04 -3.64 9.11
C LYS A 41 6.05 -4.80 8.13
N TYR A 42 5.65 -4.56 6.87
CA TYR A 42 5.60 -5.55 5.81
C TYR A 42 7.00 -6.09 5.48
N MET A 43 7.98 -5.21 5.28
CA MET A 43 9.37 -5.60 4.99
C MET A 43 9.97 -6.44 6.12
N LYS A 44 9.67 -6.09 7.38
CA LYS A 44 10.12 -6.86 8.54
C LYS A 44 9.47 -8.23 8.65
N ALA A 45 8.19 -8.35 8.28
CA ALA A 45 7.42 -9.59 8.39
C ALA A 45 7.74 -10.58 7.26
N VAL A 46 7.81 -10.10 6.02
CA VAL A 46 7.87 -10.95 4.82
C VAL A 46 9.29 -11.11 4.28
N GLN A 47 10.16 -10.10 4.44
CA GLN A 47 11.51 -10.06 3.84
C GLN A 47 11.52 -10.52 2.36
N PRO A 48 10.68 -9.92 1.50
CA PRO A 48 10.49 -10.38 0.13
C PRO A 48 11.75 -10.22 -0.72
N GLU A 49 12.14 -11.26 -1.46
CA GLU A 49 13.34 -11.22 -2.31
C GLU A 49 13.27 -10.18 -3.44
N GLN A 50 12.07 -9.82 -3.91
CA GLN A 50 11.90 -8.89 -5.04
C GLN A 50 11.83 -7.41 -4.63
N ILE A 51 11.80 -7.09 -3.34
CA ILE A 51 11.73 -5.71 -2.84
C ILE A 51 12.97 -5.45 -2.00
N VAL A 52 13.82 -4.56 -2.50
CA VAL A 52 15.18 -4.36 -1.95
C VAL A 52 15.19 -3.67 -0.58
N ASP A 53 14.28 -2.72 -0.36
CA ASP A 53 14.22 -1.93 0.86
C ASP A 53 12.81 -1.35 1.10
N VAL A 54 12.68 -0.62 2.22
CA VAL A 54 11.42 0.03 2.64
C VAL A 54 11.01 1.12 1.65
N ASP A 55 11.95 1.83 1.03
CA ASP A 55 11.66 2.90 0.07
C ASP A 55 11.06 2.32 -1.22
N ALA A 56 11.60 1.20 -1.71
CA ALA A 56 11.03 0.46 -2.83
C ALA A 56 9.61 -0.06 -2.51
N ALA A 57 9.40 -0.58 -1.30
CA ALA A 57 8.08 -1.01 -0.84
C ALA A 57 7.09 0.17 -0.78
N PHE A 58 7.55 1.34 -0.35
CA PHE A 58 6.76 2.57 -0.26
C PHE A 58 6.31 3.04 -1.64
N VAL A 59 7.24 3.15 -2.60
CA VAL A 59 6.94 3.51 -3.99
C VAL A 59 5.96 2.52 -4.61
N LEU A 60 6.18 1.22 -4.42
CA LEU A 60 5.29 0.17 -4.91
C LEU A 60 3.88 0.28 -4.32
N THR A 61 3.77 0.53 -3.01
CA THR A 61 2.48 0.68 -2.33
C THR A 61 1.69 1.86 -2.88
N TYR A 62 2.33 3.01 -3.08
CA TYR A 62 1.69 4.16 -3.73
C TYR A 62 1.29 3.86 -5.17
N ALA A 63 2.12 3.16 -5.94
CA ALA A 63 1.80 2.75 -7.30
C ALA A 63 0.54 1.86 -7.34
N ILE A 64 0.40 0.93 -6.40
CA ILE A 64 -0.80 0.09 -6.27
C ILE A 64 -2.04 0.93 -5.95
N ILE A 65 -1.94 1.88 -5.01
CA ILE A 65 -3.06 2.78 -4.64
C ILE A 65 -3.48 3.64 -5.84
N MET A 66 -2.51 4.24 -6.55
CA MET A 66 -2.77 5.05 -7.73
C MET A 66 -3.37 4.23 -8.86
N LEU A 67 -2.87 3.01 -9.11
CA LEU A 67 -3.41 2.09 -10.10
C LEU A 67 -4.87 1.73 -9.78
N ASN A 68 -5.17 1.44 -8.51
CA ASN A 68 -6.54 1.16 -8.09
C ASN A 68 -7.45 2.38 -8.29
N THR A 69 -6.95 3.58 -7.96
CA THR A 69 -7.68 4.82 -8.19
C THR A 69 -7.96 5.04 -9.68
N ASP A 70 -6.96 4.86 -10.54
CA ASP A 70 -7.10 5.00 -11.99
C ASP A 70 -8.12 4.02 -12.60
N GLN A 71 -8.11 2.77 -12.14
CA GLN A 71 -9.01 1.72 -12.66
C GLN A 71 -10.47 1.86 -12.19
N TYR A 72 -10.71 2.37 -10.99
CA TYR A 72 -12.03 2.26 -10.34
C TYR A 72 -12.66 3.61 -9.93
N ASN A 73 -11.93 4.72 -9.99
CA ASN A 73 -12.50 6.03 -9.69
C ASN A 73 -13.16 6.63 -10.95
N PRO A 74 -14.50 6.73 -11.03
CA PRO A 74 -15.19 7.23 -12.22
C PRO A 74 -14.89 8.71 -12.54
N ASN A 75 -14.32 9.45 -11.59
CA ASN A 75 -13.92 10.84 -11.80
C ASN A 75 -12.54 10.97 -12.47
N VAL A 76 -11.75 9.90 -12.49
CA VAL A 76 -10.49 9.87 -13.23
C VAL A 76 -10.84 9.57 -14.68
N LYS A 77 -10.62 10.55 -15.57
CA LYS A 77 -10.79 10.35 -17.00
C LYS A 77 -9.75 9.35 -17.47
N THR A 78 -10.18 8.18 -17.94
CA THR A 78 -9.30 7.23 -18.59
C THR A 78 -8.70 7.91 -19.81
N SER A 79 -7.44 8.32 -19.73
CA SER A 79 -6.67 8.67 -20.93
C SER A 79 -6.47 7.35 -21.67
N ASN A 80 -7.29 7.09 -22.70
CA ASN A 80 -7.03 6.04 -23.67
C ASN A 80 -5.58 6.17 -24.12
N ARG A 81 -4.74 5.20 -23.75
CA ARG A 81 -3.41 5.00 -24.34
C ARG A 81 -3.56 4.23 -25.64
#